data_AF-A0A830CJ93-F1
#
_entry.id   AF-A0A830CJ93-F1
#
_cell.length_a   1.000
_cell.length_b   1.000
_cell.length_c   1.000
_cell.angle_alpha   90.00
_cell.angle_beta   90.00
_cell.angle_gamma   90.00
#
_symmetry.space_group_name_H-M   'P 1'
#
loop_
_entity.id
_entity.type
_entity.pdbx_description
1 polymer ?
#
loop_
_entity_poly.entity_id
_entity_poly.type
_entity_poly.pdbx_seq_one_letter_code
_entity_poly.pdbx_strand_id
1 'polypeptide(L)'
;MVVQKAKETELYKTIHITEESMLAKQMLATMSREIRSPLSGVMSMAEILSTTNIDKEQTQLLKVMLSSGDLVLELINNILDLSKVESGIQECHNFCDLKCLASFQACCKLVSNSADSSPDIPGSHE
;
A
#
# COMPACT_ATOMS: atom_id res chain seq x y z
N MET A 1 6.62 -33.59 29.35
CA MET A 1 5.22 -33.49 28.87
C MET A 1 4.65 -32.07 28.98
N VAL A 2 4.81 -31.35 30.10
CA VAL A 2 4.28 -29.97 30.29
C VAL A 2 4.86 -28.95 29.30
N VAL A 3 6.18 -28.99 29.03
CA VAL A 3 6.84 -28.08 28.08
C VAL A 3 6.36 -28.27 26.62
N GLN A 4 6.09 -29.52 26.22
CA GLN A 4 5.59 -29.83 24.88
C GLN A 4 4.17 -29.27 24.67
N LYS A 5 3.31 -29.41 25.68
CA LYS A 5 1.94 -28.89 25.68
C LYS A 5 1.89 -27.36 25.64
N ALA A 6 2.82 -26.69 26.33
CA ALA A 6 2.95 -25.23 26.28
C ALA A 6 3.35 -24.75 24.87
N LYS A 7 4.32 -25.43 24.23
CA LYS A 7 4.76 -25.11 22.86
C LYS A 7 3.67 -25.30 21.81
N GLU A 8 2.88 -26.36 21.94
CA GLU A 8 1.68 -26.56 21.10
C GLU A 8 0.66 -25.44 21.29
N THR A 9 0.39 -25.05 22.54
CA THR A 9 -0.59 -23.99 22.83
C THR A 9 -0.14 -22.62 22.28
N GLU A 10 1.16 -22.32 22.36
CA GLU A 10 1.72 -21.11 21.73
C GLU A 10 1.63 -21.16 20.21
N LEU A 11 1.95 -22.29 19.58
CA LEU A 11 1.83 -22.46 18.14
C LEU A 11 0.38 -22.24 17.66
N TYR A 12 -0.60 -22.83 18.34
CA TYR A 12 -2.02 -22.62 18.02
C TYR A 12 -2.45 -21.15 18.15
N LYS A 13 -1.97 -20.44 19.18
CA LYS A 13 -2.26 -19.01 19.35
C LYS A 13 -1.66 -18.17 18.22
N THR A 14 -0.41 -18.44 17.85
CA THR A 14 0.24 -17.71 16.76
C THR A 14 -0.48 -17.95 15.43
N ILE A 15 -0.84 -19.20 15.13
CA ILE A 15 -1.60 -19.55 13.91
C ILE A 15 -2.93 -18.80 13.88
N HIS A 16 -3.69 -18.84 14.97
CA HIS A 16 -4.99 -18.16 15.04
C HIS A 16 -4.89 -16.66 14.79
N ILE A 17 -3.93 -15.99 15.44
CA ILE A 17 -3.69 -14.54 15.24
C ILE A 17 -3.30 -14.25 13.79
N THR A 18 -2.47 -15.11 13.17
CA THR A 18 -2.09 -14.93 11.77
C THR A 18 -3.26 -15.13 10.81
N GLU A 19 -4.14 -16.10 11.06
CA GLU A 19 -5.34 -16.35 10.26
C GLU A 19 -6.32 -15.17 10.35
N GLU A 20 -6.58 -14.66 11.55
CA GLU A 20 -7.43 -13.49 11.77
C GLU A 20 -6.86 -12.24 11.05
N SER A 21 -5.54 -12.03 11.14
CA SER A 21 -4.86 -10.94 10.45
C SER A 21 -4.96 -11.08 8.92
N MET A 22 -4.79 -12.28 8.38
CA MET A 22 -4.90 -12.55 6.95
C MET A 22 -6.32 -12.30 6.43
N LEU A 23 -7.34 -12.75 7.17
CA LEU A 23 -8.74 -12.54 6.82
C LEU A 23 -9.09 -11.04 6.81
N ALA A 24 -8.68 -10.29 7.84
CA ALA A 24 -8.90 -8.85 7.90
C ALA A 24 -8.27 -8.12 6.69
N LYS A 25 -7.03 -8.49 6.31
CA LYS A 25 -6.34 -7.93 5.13
C LYS A 25 -7.08 -8.24 3.82
N GLN A 26 -7.55 -9.48 3.65
CA GLN A 26 -8.34 -9.87 2.48
C GLN A 26 -9.69 -9.12 2.41
N MET A 27 -10.33 -8.91 3.55
CA MET A 27 -11.56 -8.13 3.64
C MET A 27 -11.33 -6.68 3.22
N LEU A 28 -10.28 -6.03 3.73
CA LEU A 28 -9.91 -4.66 3.33
C LEU A 28 -9.61 -4.55 1.83
N ALA A 29 -8.87 -5.52 1.29
CA ALA A 29 -8.57 -5.59 -0.15
C ALA A 29 -9.85 -5.73 -1.00
N THR A 30 -10.80 -6.52 -0.53
CA THR A 30 -12.09 -6.72 -1.22
C THR A 30 -12.95 -5.47 -1.13
N MET A 31 -13.16 -4.92 0.06
CA MET A 31 -13.92 -3.68 0.25
C MET A 31 -13.37 -2.54 -0.60
N SER A 32 -12.05 -2.40 -0.68
CA SER A 32 -11.42 -1.39 -1.53
C SER A 32 -11.78 -1.55 -3.02
N ARG A 33 -11.78 -2.76 -3.56
CA ARG A 33 -12.18 -3.01 -4.96
C ARG A 33 -13.64 -2.69 -5.20
N GLU A 34 -14.51 -3.10 -4.28
CA GLU A 34 -15.95 -2.86 -4.35
C GLU A 34 -16.31 -1.37 -4.18
N ILE A 35 -15.49 -0.57 -3.50
CA ILE A 35 -15.66 0.89 -3.41
C ILE A 35 -15.05 1.59 -4.64
N ARG A 36 -13.89 1.13 -5.12
CA ARG A 36 -13.21 1.73 -6.28
C ARG A 36 -14.07 1.66 -7.53
N SER A 37 -14.70 0.51 -7.80
CA SER A 37 -15.53 0.31 -9.00
C SER A 37 -16.66 1.35 -9.16
N PRO A 38 -17.58 1.54 -8.19
CA PRO A 38 -18.61 2.56 -8.29
C PRO A 38 -18.05 3.98 -8.26
N LEU A 39 -16.97 4.24 -7.52
CA LEU A 39 -16.34 5.58 -7.48
C LEU A 39 -15.73 5.96 -8.84
N SER A 40 -15.01 5.05 -9.48
CA SER A 40 -14.47 5.24 -10.83
C SER A 40 -15.59 5.45 -11.85
N GLY A 41 -16.74 4.79 -11.68
CA GLY A 41 -17.94 5.04 -12.50
C GLY A 41 -18.47 6.47 -12.32
N VAL A 42 -18.62 6.93 -11.08
CA VAL A 42 -19.04 8.31 -10.76
C VAL A 42 -18.05 9.34 -11.31
N MET A 43 -16.75 9.09 -11.21
CA MET A 43 -15.70 9.95 -11.77
C MET A 43 -15.77 10.02 -13.30
N SER A 44 -15.95 8.88 -13.97
CA SER A 44 -16.12 8.86 -15.43
C SER A 44 -17.36 9.63 -15.88
N MET A 45 -18.47 9.52 -15.14
CA MET A 45 -19.67 10.32 -15.42
C MET A 45 -19.42 11.82 -15.21
N ALA A 46 -18.67 12.20 -14.16
CA ALA A 46 -18.28 13.58 -13.92
C ALA A 46 -17.36 14.12 -15.02
N GLU A 47 -16.40 13.32 -15.50
CA GLU A 47 -15.53 13.67 -16.64
C GLU A 47 -16.34 13.85 -17.93
N ILE A 48 -17.29 12.96 -18.22
CA ILE A 48 -18.18 13.12 -19.38
C ILE A 48 -19.00 14.40 -19.24
N LEU A 49 -19.57 14.67 -18.06
CA LEU A 49 -20.34 15.88 -17.81
C LEU A 49 -19.49 17.15 -18.03
N SER A 50 -18.19 17.10 -17.73
CA SER A 50 -17.25 18.21 -17.97
C SER A 50 -17.11 18.59 -19.45
N THR A 51 -17.42 17.67 -20.36
CA THR A 51 -17.35 17.88 -21.81
C THR A 51 -18.66 18.43 -22.41
N THR A 52 -19.71 18.58 -21.59
CA THR A 52 -21.01 19.10 -22.01
C THR A 52 -21.14 20.60 -21.77
N ASN A 53 -22.21 21.22 -22.29
CA ASN A 53 -22.49 22.63 -22.00
C ASN A 53 -23.03 22.76 -20.56
N ILE A 54 -22.11 23.10 -19.64
CA ILE A 54 -22.39 23.39 -18.24
C ILE A 54 -22.14 24.88 -17.93
N ASP A 55 -22.87 25.43 -16.98
CA ASP A 55 -22.67 26.81 -16.52
C ASP A 55 -21.47 26.93 -15.55
N LYS A 56 -21.18 28.17 -15.14
CA LYS A 56 -20.03 28.48 -14.27
C LYS A 56 -20.16 27.89 -12.86
N GLU A 57 -21.37 27.85 -12.30
CA GLU A 57 -21.61 27.26 -10.98
C GLU A 57 -21.47 25.74 -11.04
N GLN A 58 -22.06 25.12 -12.07
CA GLN A 58 -21.93 23.69 -12.35
C GLN A 58 -20.46 23.27 -12.54
N THR A 59 -19.67 24.08 -13.25
CA THR A 59 -18.22 23.84 -13.43
C THR A 59 -17.49 23.84 -12.10
N GLN A 60 -17.81 24.76 -11.19
CA GLN A 60 -17.18 24.85 -9.88
C GLN A 60 -17.54 23.63 -9.02
N LEU A 61 -18.82 23.22 -9.03
CA LEU A 61 -19.28 22.01 -8.34
C LEU A 61 -18.60 20.76 -8.87
N LEU A 62 -18.49 20.64 -10.20
CA LEU A 62 -17.84 19.50 -10.85
C LEU A 62 -16.37 19.39 -10.47
N LYS A 63 -15.66 20.53 -10.39
CA LYS A 63 -14.27 20.58 -9.96
C LYS A 63 -14.10 20.09 -8.52
N VAL A 64 -14.99 20.50 -7.62
CA VAL A 64 -14.99 20.01 -6.22
C VAL A 64 -15.25 18.51 -6.18
N MET A 65 -16.23 18.03 -6.95
CA MET A 65 -16.58 16.62 -7.03
C MET A 65 -15.40 15.75 -7.51
N LEU A 66 -14.74 16.14 -8.61
CA LEU A 66 -13.56 15.45 -9.13
C LEU A 66 -12.42 15.43 -8.11
N SER A 67 -12.07 16.59 -7.54
CA SER A 67 -11.00 16.66 -6.53
C SER A 67 -11.29 15.81 -5.28
N SER A 68 -12.56 15.69 -4.90
CA SER A 68 -12.96 14.87 -3.76
C SER A 68 -12.88 13.38 -4.08
N GLY A 69 -13.25 12.98 -5.30
CA GLY A 69 -13.12 11.59 -5.76
C GLY A 69 -11.66 11.14 -5.85
N ASP A 70 -10.77 12.00 -6.35
CA ASP A 70 -9.32 11.75 -6.38
C ASP A 70 -8.76 11.54 -4.96
N LEU A 71 -9.15 12.40 -4.02
CA LEU A 71 -8.74 12.29 -2.61
C LEU A 71 -9.20 10.97 -1.97
N VAL A 72 -10.44 10.55 -2.27
CA VAL A 72 -10.97 9.27 -1.76
C VAL A 72 -10.20 8.09 -2.35
N LEU A 73 -9.87 8.13 -3.65
CA LEU A 73 -9.06 7.09 -4.29
C LEU A 73 -7.66 7.01 -3.66
N GLU A 74 -7.03 8.15 -3.40
CA GLU A 74 -5.74 8.22 -2.71
C GLU A 74 -5.79 7.61 -1.31
N LEU A 75 -6.81 7.98 -0.51
CA LEU A 75 -7.01 7.42 0.83
C LEU A 75 -7.20 5.90 0.80
N ILE A 76 -8.02 5.41 -0.12
CA ILE A 76 -8.24 3.97 -0.31
C ILE A 76 -6.93 3.26 -0.66
N ASN A 77 -6.12 3.84 -1.55
CA ASN A 77 -4.83 3.28 -1.93
C ASN A 77 -3.86 3.24 -0.73
N ASN A 78 -3.82 4.31 0.07
CA ASN A 78 -2.95 4.38 1.24
C ASN A 78 -3.31 3.32 2.30
N ILE A 79 -4.60 3.06 2.54
CA ILE A 79 -5.05 2.00 3.46
C ILE A 79 -4.62 0.62 2.96
N LEU A 80 -4.70 0.39 1.65
CA LEU A 80 -4.22 -0.86 1.04
C LEU A 80 -2.71 -1.02 1.13
N ASP A 81 -1.95 0.04 0.86
CA ASP A 81 -0.49 0.00 0.89
C ASP A 81 0.03 -0.24 2.31
N LEU A 82 -0.59 0.38 3.32
CA LEU A 82 -0.32 0.07 4.73
C LEU A 82 -0.56 -1.42 5.03
N SER A 83 -1.69 -1.96 4.58
CA SER A 83 -2.06 -3.37 4.78
C SER A 83 -1.08 -4.34 4.11
N LYS A 84 -0.43 -3.94 3.00
CA LYS A 84 0.60 -4.73 2.29
C LYS A 84 1.98 -4.63 2.96
N VAL A 85 2.35 -3.45 3.47
CA VAL A 85 3.63 -3.28 4.21
C VAL A 85 3.61 -4.15 5.47
N GLU A 86 2.50 -4.20 6.19
CA GLU A 86 2.33 -5.04 7.39
C GLU A 86 2.29 -6.55 7.11
N SER A 87 2.11 -6.99 5.85
CA SER A 87 2.17 -8.41 5.50
C SER A 87 3.55 -8.85 5.02
N GLY A 88 4.48 -7.92 4.77
CA GLY A 88 5.76 -8.23 4.10
C GLY A 88 5.60 -8.71 2.65
N ILE A 89 4.37 -8.77 2.14
CA ILE A 89 4.03 -9.21 0.79
C ILE A 89 3.95 -7.94 -0.06
N GLN A 90 5.10 -7.47 -0.53
CA GLN A 90 5.13 -6.49 -1.62
C GLN A 90 4.86 -7.21 -2.94
N GLU A 91 3.61 -7.63 -3.15
CA GLU A 91 3.16 -8.07 -4.46
C GLU A 91 2.93 -6.84 -5.34
N CYS A 92 3.92 -6.54 -6.19
CA CYS A 92 3.80 -5.64 -7.32
C CYS A 92 2.77 -6.21 -8.31
N HIS A 93 1.49 -6.00 -8.04
CA HIS A 93 0.41 -6.43 -8.94
C HIS A 93 0.35 -5.47 -10.14
N ASN A 94 0.83 -5.95 -11.28
CA ASN A 94 0.61 -5.49 -12.65
C ASN A 94 -0.25 -4.23 -12.84
N PHE A 95 0.36 -3.06 -12.66
CA PHE A 95 0.31 -1.97 -13.63
C PHE A 95 1.64 -1.23 -13.49
N CYS A 96 2.61 -1.66 -14.30
CA CYS A 96 3.94 -1.06 -14.32
C CYS A 96 3.84 0.26 -15.09
N ASP A 97 3.23 1.28 -14.48
CA ASP A 97 3.42 2.65 -14.93
C ASP A 97 4.83 3.09 -14.56
N LEU A 98 5.43 3.89 -15.44
CA LEU A 98 6.83 4.35 -15.53
C LEU A 98 7.42 4.99 -14.24
N LYS A 99 6.67 5.02 -13.12
CA LYS A 99 7.03 5.57 -11.80
C LYS A 99 7.71 4.59 -10.84
N CYS A 100 7.61 3.27 -11.04
CA CYS A 100 8.20 2.28 -10.12
C CYS A 100 9.75 2.32 -10.09
N LEU A 101 10.38 2.91 -11.11
CA LEU A 101 11.85 3.05 -11.17
C LEU A 101 12.37 4.04 -10.11
N ALA A 102 11.57 5.02 -9.69
CA ALA A 102 11.98 6.03 -8.71
C ALA A 102 11.99 5.50 -7.27
N SER A 103 11.01 4.65 -6.91
CA SER A 103 10.93 4.05 -5.58
C SER A 103 11.98 2.95 -5.37
N PHE A 104 12.36 2.21 -6.43
CA PHE A 104 13.47 1.25 -6.35
C PHE A 104 14.82 1.94 -6.10
N GLN A 105 15.06 3.10 -6.72
CA GLN A 105 16.30 3.87 -6.52
C GLN A 105 16.41 4.49 -5.12
N ALA A 106 15.29 4.88 -4.52
CA ALA A 106 15.26 5.35 -3.13
C ALA A 106 15.60 4.23 -2.13
N CYS A 107 15.11 3.01 -2.36
CA CYS A 107 15.39 1.87 -1.50
C CYS A 107 16.84 1.37 -1.64
N CYS A 108 17.41 1.34 -2.85
CA CYS A 108 18.81 0.97 -3.06
C CYS A 108 19.80 1.98 -2.43
N LYS A 109 19.46 3.27 -2.32
CA LYS A 109 20.29 4.27 -1.62
C LYS A 109 20.33 4.09 -0.11
N LEU A 110 19.27 3.56 0.50
CA LEU A 110 19.23 3.31 1.94
C LEU A 110 20.04 2.07 2.34
N VAL A 111 20.12 1.05 1.47
CA VAL A 111 20.90 -0.18 1.72
C VAL A 111 22.39 -0.01 1.39
N SER A 112 22.74 0.87 0.44
CA SER A 112 24.16 1.14 0.11
C SER A 112 24.88 2.04 1.13
N ASN A 113 24.15 2.76 1.99
CA ASN A 113 24.75 3.66 2.98
C ASN A 113 25.08 2.98 4.33
N SER A 114 24.84 1.68 4.49
CA SER A 114 25.19 0.92 5.71
C SER A 114 26.31 -0.10 5.52
N ALA A 115 27.00 -0.09 4.37
CA ALA A 115 28.08 -1.04 4.05
C ALA A 115 29.49 -0.43 3.95
N ASP A 116 29.70 0.83 4.35
CA ASP A 116 31.04 1.45 4.41
C ASP A 116 31.36 1.95 5.83
N SER A 117 31.65 1.00 6.71
CA SER A 117 32.50 1.21 7.89
C SER A 117 33.17 -0.11 8.28
N SER A 118 34.02 -0.62 7.39
CA SER A 118 35.06 -1.56 7.82
C SER A 118 35.98 -0.84 8.81
N PRO A 119 36.25 -1.38 10.00
CA PRO A 119 37.32 -0.85 10.84
C PRO A 119 38.65 -1.23 10.21
N ASP A 120 39.41 -0.20 9.82
CA ASP A 120 40.84 -0.29 9.52
C ASP A 120 41.55 -1.08 10.63
N ILE A 121 42.17 -2.20 10.28
CA ILE A 121 43.24 -2.79 11.08
C ILE A 121 44.55 -2.37 10.41
N PRO A 122 45.31 -1.41 10.96
CA PRO A 122 46.67 -1.20 10.53
C PRO A 122 47.53 -2.28 11.18
N GLY A 123 48.10 -3.15 10.34
CA GLY A 123 49.22 -3.97 10.75
C GLY A 123 50.46 -3.11 11.01
N SER A 124 51.35 -3.60 11.87
CA SER A 124 52.75 -3.92 11.52
C SER A 124 53.70 -3.87 12.72
N HIS A 125 54.66 -4.82 12.72
CA HIS A 125 55.91 -4.86 13.51
C HIS A 125 55.70 -5.09 15.03
N GLU A 126 56.16 -6.18 15.63
CA GLU A 126 57.52 -6.76 15.66
C GLU A 126 57.49 -8.27 15.93
#